data_AF-A0A502G0S4-F1
#
_entry.id   AF-A0A502G0S4-F1
#
_cell.length_a   1.000
_cell.length_b   1.000
_cell.length_c   1.000
_cell.angle_alpha   90.00
_cell.angle_beta   90.00
_cell.angle_gamma   90.00
#
_symmetry.space_group_name_H-M   'P 1'
#
loop_
_entity.id
_entity.type
_entity.pdbx_description
1 polymer ?
#
loop_
_entity_poly.entity_id
_entity_poly.type
_entity_poly.pdbx_seq_one_letter_code
_entity_poly.pdbx_strand_id
1 'polypeptide(L)' 'MTIKGKWLEEFGFTTGQPVNITAENGCLVIRTELNV' A
#
# COMPACT_ATOMS: atom_id res chain seq x y z
N MET A 1 9.19 1.70 -10.55
CA MET A 1 8.51 2.67 -9.65
C MET A 1 8.63 2.10 -8.24
N THR A 2 9.01 2.90 -7.25
CA THR A 2 9.18 2.39 -5.88
C THR A 2 8.58 3.38 -4.90
N ILE A 3 7.69 2.90 -4.04
CA ILE A 3 7.06 3.68 -2.96
C ILE A 3 7.82 3.34 -1.69
N LYS A 4 8.37 4.36 -1.02
CA LYS A 4 9.21 4.19 0.18
C LYS A 4 8.92 5.31 1.16
N GLY A 5 9.07 5.02 2.45
CA GLY A 5 8.99 6.00 3.53
C GLY A 5 8.50 5.39 4.83
N LYS A 6 8.88 6.01 5.96
CA LYS A 6 8.45 5.58 7.31
C LYS A 6 6.93 5.60 7.48
N TRP A 7 6.25 6.48 6.76
CA TRP A 7 4.79 6.59 6.76
C TRP A 7 4.11 5.27 6.38
N LEU A 8 4.71 4.42 5.54
CA LEU A 8 4.10 3.12 5.18
C LEU A 8 3.88 2.25 6.43
N GLU A 9 4.87 2.17 7.31
CA GLU A 9 4.77 1.41 8.57
C GLU A 9 3.78 2.08 9.54
N GLU A 10 3.78 3.42 9.62
CA GLU A 10 2.84 4.19 10.45
C GLU A 10 1.38 4.00 10.01
N PHE A 11 1.13 3.77 8.72
CA PHE A 11 -0.17 3.43 8.14
C PHE A 11 -0.45 1.91 8.13
N GLY A 12 0.39 1.09 8.76
CA GLY A 12 0.15 -0.34 8.97
C GLY A 12 0.59 -1.28 7.84
N PHE A 13 1.36 -0.79 6.86
CA PHE A 13 1.96 -1.64 5.84
C PHE A 13 3.26 -2.26 6.33
N THR A 14 3.50 -3.52 5.97
CA THR A 14 4.74 -4.23 6.32
C THR A 14 5.48 -4.71 5.07
N THR A 15 6.81 -4.86 5.19
CA THR A 15 7.64 -5.34 4.07
C THR A 15 7.32 -6.81 3.75
N GLY A 16 7.16 -7.13 2.47
CA GLY A 16 6.85 -8.50 2.01
C GLY A 16 5.36 -8.85 2.06
N GLN A 17 4.51 -7.94 2.55
CA GLN A 17 3.07 -8.11 2.54
C GLN A 17 2.49 -7.87 1.13
N PRO A 18 1.58 -8.72 0.65
CA PRO A 18 0.86 -8.46 -0.59
C PRO A 18 -0.14 -7.30 -0.41
N VAL A 19 -0.23 -6.46 -1.44
CA VAL A 19 -1.09 -5.28 -1.46
C VAL A 19 -1.74 -5.12 -2.83
N ASN A 20 -2.95 -4.58 -2.83
CA ASN A 20 -3.63 -4.16 -4.04
C ASN A 20 -3.38 -2.68 -4.30
N ILE A 21 -2.98 -2.34 -5.52
CA ILE A 21 -2.67 -0.97 -5.94
C ILE A 21 -3.54 -0.60 -7.13
N THR A 22 -4.36 0.44 -6.98
CA THR A 22 -5.22 0.97 -8.04
C THR A 22 -4.92 2.44 -8.32
N ALA A 23 -5.17 2.88 -9.55
CA ALA A 23 -5.17 4.29 -9.91
C ALA A 23 -6.63 4.79 -9.97
N GLU A 24 -6.98 5.71 -9.08
CA GLU A 24 -8.33 6.24 -8.94
C GLU A 24 -8.25 7.78 -8.88
N ASN A 25 -8.94 8.48 -9.79
CA ASN A 25 -9.03 9.96 -9.81
C ASN A 25 -7.67 10.70 -9.76
N GLY A 26 -6.63 10.15 -10.40
CA GLY A 26 -5.28 10.73 -10.39
C GLY A 26 -4.48 10.43 -9.11
N CYS A 27 -5.03 9.65 -8.19
CA CYS A 27 -4.36 9.16 -6.99
C CYS A 27 -4.01 7.68 -7.14
N LEU A 28 -2.91 7.28 -6.48
CA LEU A 28 -2.60 5.88 -6.28
C LEU A 28 -3.19 5.45 -4.93
N VAL A 29 -4.09 4.47 -4.95
CA VAL A 29 -4.70 3.92 -3.73
C VAL A 29 -4.07 2.56 -3.45
N ILE A 30 -3.52 2.41 -2.25
CA ILE A 30 -2.86 1.18 -1.80
C ILE A 30 -3.71 0.59 -0.68
N ARG A 31 -4.11 -0.68 -0.84
CA ARG A 31 -4.93 -1.40 0.15
C ARG A 31 -4.22 -2.70 0.52
N THR A 32 -4.21 -3.03 1.80
CA THR A 32 -3.74 -4.32 2.28
C THR A 32 -4.70 -5.42 1.80
N GLU A 33 -4.19 -6.54 1.31
CA GLU A 33 -5.05 -7.70 1.08
C GLU A 33 -5.50 -8.26 2.44
N LEU A 34 -6.80 -8.12 2.74
CA LEU A 34 -7.41 -8.82 3.87
C LEU A 34 -7.45 -10.30 3.51
N ASN A 35 -6.56 -11.09 4.10
CA ASN A 35 -6.73 -12.53 4.11
C ASN A 35 -7.93 -12.84 5.01
N VAL A 36 -9.07 -13.17 4.39
CA VAL A 36 -10.22 -13.78 5.05
C VAL A 36 -9.89 -15.24 5.36
#